data_AF-A0A6N7B3A6-F1
#
_entry.id   AF-A0A6N7B3A6-F1
#
_cell.length_a   1.000
_cell.length_b   1.000
_cell.length_c   1.000
_cell.angle_alpha   90.00
_cell.angle_beta   90.00
_cell.angle_gamma   90.00
#
_symmetry.space_group_name_H-M   'P 1'
#
loop_
_entity.id
_entity.type
_entity.pdbx_description
1 polymer ?
#
loop_
_entity_poly.entity_id
_entity_poly.type
_entity_poly.pdbx_seq_one_letter_code
_entity_poly.pdbx_strand_id
1 'polypeptide(L)'
;MAFQSDLIASANVTKIEGGYLLSLNIRNVEYDKSVYSKSTPCKGCDAFQVIKELKELSGAPAPVVAGPVAAEAPPAKVNQNDPEAALWNEVKTTNTIDDYQTYLAQYPKGKYVALAKSRISKVKEDAANEGARKEQQAWQAAEQAGSEIDYQSYLNAYPQGQYAGLAQVKIRKLKNDFAAREEQTQWQSVQASEDSKTVQSFMDKYPDSSHLAAAQQKLAAIKKAEASGPKIGAIIRDCPDCPDMVVVPAGGFTMGSSSGDESPAHTVTIGKPFAMGKTEITQGQWKAVMGTNPSNFKNCGDTCPVEQVSWDDAKEFIQKLNAKTGKQYRLPSEAEWEYACRAGQQTEYCGGDNIDSVAWYGGAYATPAGNSAKTTNPVATKQANAWGLYDMSGNVWEWVEDNYHADYNGAPTDGRVWQGGNGAQRVLRGGSWYYKPQDARAADRDRDVPAFRDLSLGFRLARMLP
;
A
#
# COMPACT_ATOMS: atom_id res chain seq x y z
N MET A 1 2.62 -45.11 -31.91
CA MET A 1 2.01 -44.04 -31.09
C MET A 1 1.91 -42.82 -31.99
N ALA A 2 0.70 -42.42 -32.37
CA ALA A 2 0.48 -41.24 -33.21
C ALA A 2 0.66 -39.98 -32.33
N PHE A 3 1.55 -39.09 -32.74
CA PHE A 3 1.77 -37.79 -32.08
C PHE A 3 0.54 -36.90 -32.32
N GLN A 4 -0.11 -36.45 -31.24
CA GLN A 4 -1.32 -35.62 -31.25
C GLN A 4 -1.06 -34.11 -30.98
N SER A 5 0.19 -33.68 -30.89
CA SER A 5 0.54 -32.28 -30.60
C SER A 5 0.85 -31.47 -31.85
N ASP A 6 0.45 -30.20 -31.84
CA ASP A 6 0.83 -29.24 -32.87
C ASP A 6 2.35 -29.01 -32.88
N LEU A 7 2.92 -28.94 -34.09
CA LEU A 7 4.33 -28.64 -34.32
C LEU A 7 4.44 -27.29 -35.03
N ILE A 8 5.29 -26.41 -34.50
CA ILE A 8 5.64 -25.14 -35.17
C ILE A 8 7.02 -25.28 -35.79
N ALA A 9 7.10 -25.06 -37.10
CA ALA A 9 8.36 -24.92 -37.83
C ALA A 9 8.70 -23.44 -37.98
N SER A 10 9.90 -23.05 -37.55
CA SER A 10 10.43 -21.70 -37.68
C SER A 10 11.73 -21.72 -38.46
N ALA A 11 11.84 -20.86 -39.47
CA ALA A 11 13.04 -20.67 -40.26
C ALA A 11 13.62 -19.29 -39.97
N ASN A 12 14.89 -19.23 -39.59
CA ASN A 12 15.57 -18.00 -39.17
C ASN A 12 16.82 -17.78 -40.02
N VAL A 13 17.16 -16.51 -40.25
CA VAL A 13 18.40 -16.09 -40.92
C VAL A 13 19.15 -15.17 -39.99
N THR A 14 20.38 -15.55 -39.63
CA THR A 14 21.26 -14.74 -38.78
C THR A 14 22.48 -14.32 -39.58
N LYS A 15 22.83 -13.03 -39.57
CA LYS A 15 24.06 -12.56 -40.21
C LYS A 15 25.27 -13.05 -39.40
N ILE A 16 26.26 -13.63 -40.07
CA ILE A 16 27.53 -14.09 -39.46
C ILE A 16 28.70 -13.48 -40.22
N GLU A 17 29.91 -13.58 -39.65
CA GLU A 17 31.13 -13.10 -40.32
C GLU A 17 31.33 -13.87 -41.64
N GLY A 18 31.30 -13.14 -42.76
CA GLY A 18 31.43 -13.69 -44.11
C GLY A 18 30.15 -14.28 -44.73
N GLY A 19 28.95 -14.07 -44.15
CA GLY A 19 27.70 -14.50 -44.78
C GLY A 19 26.49 -14.55 -43.84
N TYR A 20 25.68 -15.61 -43.99
CA TYR A 20 24.46 -15.84 -43.20
C TYR A 20 24.42 -17.27 -42.66
N LEU A 21 23.78 -17.47 -41.52
CA LEU A 21 23.43 -18.77 -40.95
C LEU A 21 21.92 -18.98 -41.10
N LEU A 22 21.54 -20.04 -41.80
CA LEU A 22 20.15 -20.42 -42.05
C LEU A 22 19.78 -21.52 -41.05
N SER A 23 18.75 -21.32 -40.24
CA SER A 23 18.36 -22.27 -39.20
C SER A 23 16.89 -22.65 -39.33
N LEU A 24 16.61 -23.95 -39.46
CA LEU A 24 15.28 -24.52 -39.31
C LEU A 24 15.15 -25.13 -37.92
N ASN A 25 14.08 -24.79 -37.21
CA ASN A 25 13.78 -25.33 -35.89
C ASN A 25 12.30 -25.73 -35.82
N ILE A 26 12.04 -27.00 -35.48
CA ILE A 26 10.69 -27.53 -35.29
C ILE A 26 10.52 -27.78 -33.79
N ARG A 27 9.49 -27.18 -33.20
CA ARG A 27 9.17 -27.34 -31.77
C ARG A 27 7.78 -27.90 -31.56
N ASN A 28 7.65 -28.64 -30.47
CA ASN A 28 6.37 -29.06 -29.93
C ASN A 28 5.71 -27.90 -29.19
N VAL A 29 4.47 -27.57 -29.54
CA VAL A 29 3.72 -26.42 -28.98
C VAL A 29 3.34 -26.64 -27.52
N GLU A 30 3.10 -27.88 -27.10
CA GLU A 30 2.60 -28.20 -25.76
C GLU A 30 3.71 -28.07 -24.70
N TYR A 31 4.96 -28.35 -25.07
CA TYR A 31 6.09 -28.38 -24.13
C TYR A 31 7.22 -27.40 -24.46
N ASP A 32 7.07 -26.59 -25.53
CA ASP A 32 8.08 -25.66 -26.08
C ASP A 32 9.48 -26.28 -26.22
N LYS A 33 9.55 -27.56 -26.62
CA LYS A 33 10.80 -28.30 -26.84
C LYS A 33 11.09 -28.45 -28.32
N SER A 34 12.32 -28.12 -28.72
CA SER A 34 12.84 -28.38 -30.06
C SER A 34 12.96 -29.88 -30.29
N VAL A 35 12.18 -30.40 -31.25
CA VAL A 35 12.20 -31.80 -31.65
C VAL A 35 13.10 -32.03 -32.87
N TYR A 36 13.39 -30.97 -33.63
CA TYR A 36 14.33 -31.01 -34.75
C TYR A 36 14.98 -29.65 -34.95
N SER A 37 16.29 -29.62 -35.17
CA SER A 37 16.98 -28.40 -35.60
C SER A 37 18.08 -28.72 -36.59
N LYS A 38 18.17 -27.91 -37.64
CA LYS A 38 19.23 -27.97 -38.65
C LYS A 38 19.68 -26.55 -38.98
N SER A 39 20.99 -26.33 -38.99
CA SER A 39 21.58 -25.05 -39.37
C SER A 39 22.62 -25.24 -40.45
N THR A 40 22.59 -24.40 -41.48
CA THR A 40 23.52 -24.44 -42.61
C THR A 40 24.13 -23.04 -42.82
N PRO A 41 25.47 -22.90 -42.81
CA PRO A 41 26.11 -21.63 -43.12
C PRO A 41 26.16 -21.37 -44.62
N CYS A 42 25.75 -20.18 -45.04
CA CYS A 42 25.75 -19.66 -46.41
C CYS A 42 26.81 -18.56 -46.52
N LYS A 43 28.07 -18.94 -46.80
CA LYS A 43 29.21 -18.02 -46.89
C LYS A 43 29.27 -17.37 -48.28
N GLY A 44 29.38 -16.04 -48.33
CA GLY A 44 29.41 -15.28 -49.58
C GLY A 44 28.06 -15.15 -50.29
N CYS A 45 26.97 -15.58 -49.66
CA CYS A 45 25.65 -15.59 -50.28
C CYS A 45 25.02 -14.20 -50.38
N ASP A 46 24.41 -13.93 -51.52
CA ASP A 46 23.50 -12.81 -51.69
C ASP A 46 22.08 -13.14 -51.19
N ALA A 47 21.21 -12.13 -51.17
CA ALA A 47 19.83 -12.29 -50.68
C ALA A 47 19.01 -13.32 -51.48
N PHE A 48 19.31 -13.55 -52.76
CA PHE A 48 18.61 -14.53 -53.59
C PHE A 48 19.06 -15.96 -53.28
N GLN A 49 20.36 -16.16 -53.04
CA GLN A 49 20.92 -17.45 -52.63
C GLN A 49 20.42 -17.87 -51.25
N VAL A 50 20.33 -16.92 -50.30
CA VAL A 50 19.73 -17.12 -48.97
C VAL A 50 18.28 -17.62 -49.08
N ILE A 51 17.46 -17.00 -49.94
CA ILE A 51 16.06 -17.40 -50.14
C ILE A 51 15.94 -18.78 -50.78
N LYS A 52 16.84 -19.12 -51.71
CA LYS A 52 16.85 -20.44 -52.37
C LYS A 52 17.18 -21.55 -51.37
N GLU A 53 18.24 -21.40 -50.60
CA GLU A 53 18.67 -22.42 -49.62
C GLU A 53 17.66 -22.59 -48.48
N LEU A 54 16.98 -21.51 -48.05
CA LEU A 54 15.88 -21.58 -47.09
C LEU A 54 14.70 -22.44 -47.57
N LYS A 55 14.37 -22.38 -48.87
CA LYS A 55 13.31 -23.20 -49.48
C LYS A 55 13.70 -24.67 -49.58
N GLU A 56 14.98 -24.96 -49.82
CA GLU A 56 15.50 -26.34 -49.81
C GLU A 56 15.51 -26.93 -48.39
N LEU A 57 15.84 -26.12 -47.38
CA LEU A 57 15.81 -26.51 -45.96
C LEU A 57 14.40 -26.87 -45.46
N SER A 58 13.35 -26.21 -45.95
CA SER A 58 11.96 -26.46 -45.54
C SER A 58 11.30 -27.67 -46.24
N GLY A 59 12.01 -28.37 -47.13
CA GLY A 59 11.51 -29.57 -47.81
C GLY A 59 10.35 -29.30 -48.79
N ALA A 60 10.13 -28.05 -49.18
CA ALA A 60 9.15 -27.73 -50.22
C ALA A 60 9.66 -28.26 -51.56
N PRO A 61 8.87 -29.06 -52.31
CA PRO A 61 9.29 -29.52 -53.63
C PRO A 61 9.60 -28.32 -54.52
N ALA A 62 10.75 -28.37 -55.19
CA ALA A 62 11.10 -27.41 -56.22
C ALA A 62 9.92 -27.30 -57.21
N PRO A 63 9.55 -26.09 -57.68
CA PRO A 63 8.59 -25.99 -58.76
C PRO A 63 9.17 -26.78 -59.93
N VAL A 64 8.36 -27.70 -60.45
CA VAL A 64 8.61 -28.37 -61.72
C VAL A 64 9.07 -27.27 -62.68
N VAL A 65 10.30 -27.38 -63.16
CA VAL A 65 10.80 -26.55 -64.24
C VAL A 65 9.84 -26.82 -65.39
N ALA A 66 8.91 -25.90 -65.60
CA ALA A 66 8.17 -25.83 -66.83
C ALA A 66 9.24 -25.81 -67.93
N GLY A 67 9.15 -26.78 -68.84
CA GLY A 67 9.95 -26.81 -70.06
C GLY A 67 9.92 -25.44 -70.75
N PRO A 68 10.90 -25.18 -71.64
CA PRO A 68 11.11 -23.86 -72.21
C PRO A 68 9.77 -23.26 -72.60
N VAL A 69 9.47 -22.10 -71.99
CA VAL A 69 8.35 -21.25 -72.37
C VAL A 69 8.41 -21.19 -73.88
N ALA A 70 7.40 -21.76 -74.54
CA ALA A 70 7.22 -21.57 -75.97
C ALA A 70 7.33 -20.06 -76.18
N ALA A 71 8.36 -19.65 -76.92
CA ALA A 71 8.56 -18.27 -77.28
C ALA A 71 7.20 -17.71 -77.70
N GLU A 72 6.78 -16.63 -77.02
CA GLU A 72 5.68 -15.82 -77.48
C GLU A 72 5.92 -15.61 -78.98
N ALA A 73 4.95 -16.07 -79.79
CA ALA A 73 5.01 -15.82 -81.23
C ALA A 73 5.28 -14.33 -81.42
N PRO A 74 6.16 -13.94 -82.35
CA PRO A 74 6.47 -12.53 -82.59
C PRO A 74 5.16 -11.76 -82.75
N PRO A 75 5.06 -10.53 -82.23
CA PRO A 75 3.81 -9.79 -82.22
C PRO A 75 3.24 -9.81 -83.63
N ALA A 76 2.04 -10.39 -83.78
CA ALA A 76 1.31 -10.27 -85.02
C ALA A 76 1.23 -8.77 -85.33
N LYS A 77 1.72 -8.40 -86.53
CA LYS A 77 1.82 -7.01 -86.98
C LYS A 77 0.56 -6.25 -86.56
N VAL A 78 0.77 -5.20 -85.76
CA VAL A 78 -0.28 -4.32 -85.26
C VAL A 78 -1.11 -3.84 -86.44
N ASN A 79 -2.36 -4.29 -86.51
CA ASN A 79 -3.34 -3.59 -87.31
C ASN A 79 -3.74 -2.36 -86.50
N GLN A 80 -3.24 -1.18 -86.88
CA GLN A 80 -3.59 0.10 -86.26
C GLN A 80 -5.09 0.46 -86.40
N ASN A 81 -5.89 -0.40 -87.04
CA ASN A 81 -7.34 -0.25 -87.21
C ASN A 81 -8.19 -1.23 -86.35
N ASP A 82 -7.65 -1.87 -85.29
CA ASP A 82 -8.45 -2.67 -84.33
C ASP A 82 -8.68 -1.88 -83.02
N PRO A 83 -9.82 -1.16 -82.88
CA PRO A 83 -10.11 -0.34 -81.70
C PRO A 83 -10.24 -1.15 -80.39
N GLU A 84 -10.58 -2.45 -80.47
CA GLU A 84 -10.61 -3.32 -79.29
C GLU A 84 -9.20 -3.59 -78.75
N ALA A 85 -8.24 -3.84 -79.65
CA ALA A 85 -6.84 -4.10 -79.27
C ALA A 85 -6.17 -2.86 -78.68
N ALA A 86 -6.52 -1.66 -79.15
CA ALA A 86 -6.05 -0.39 -78.58
C ALA A 86 -6.54 -0.21 -77.14
N LEU A 87 -7.85 -0.37 -76.89
CA LEU A 87 -8.41 -0.28 -75.54
C LEU A 87 -7.86 -1.35 -74.61
N TRP A 88 -7.71 -2.59 -75.09
CA TRP A 88 -7.11 -3.67 -74.29
C TRP A 88 -5.68 -3.33 -73.85
N ASN A 89 -4.88 -2.69 -74.72
CA ASN A 89 -3.52 -2.27 -74.38
C ASN A 89 -3.48 -1.16 -73.31
N GLU A 90 -4.51 -0.33 -73.24
CA GLU A 90 -4.64 0.69 -72.20
C GLU A 90 -5.04 0.07 -70.85
N VAL A 91 -6.14 -0.69 -70.81
CA VAL A 91 -6.68 -1.25 -69.55
C VAL A 91 -5.77 -2.30 -68.91
N LYS A 92 -4.99 -3.05 -69.70
CA LYS A 92 -4.00 -3.99 -69.16
C LYS A 92 -2.81 -3.27 -68.50
N THR A 93 -2.57 -2.02 -68.88
CA THR A 93 -1.46 -1.19 -68.36
C THR A 93 -1.86 -0.57 -67.02
N THR A 94 -3.09 -0.08 -66.89
CA THR A 94 -3.61 0.47 -65.63
C THR A 94 -3.91 -0.61 -64.60
N ASN A 95 -4.30 -1.80 -65.05
CA ASN A 95 -4.51 -2.99 -64.22
C ASN A 95 -5.51 -2.78 -63.07
N THR A 96 -6.51 -1.92 -63.25
CA THR A 96 -7.56 -1.67 -62.26
C THR A 96 -8.81 -2.47 -62.56
N ILE A 97 -9.59 -2.80 -61.53
CA ILE A 97 -10.85 -3.52 -61.70
C ILE A 97 -11.83 -2.69 -62.55
N ASP A 98 -11.90 -1.38 -62.33
CA ASP A 98 -12.82 -0.47 -63.04
C ASP A 98 -12.48 -0.40 -64.53
N ASP A 99 -11.20 -0.33 -64.90
CA ASP A 99 -10.79 -0.31 -66.30
C ASP A 99 -11.11 -1.64 -67.01
N TYR A 100 -10.90 -2.77 -66.33
CA TYR A 100 -11.31 -4.08 -66.85
C TYR A 100 -12.83 -4.22 -66.95
N GLN A 101 -13.61 -3.63 -66.03
CA GLN A 101 -15.07 -3.61 -66.11
C GLN A 101 -15.57 -2.73 -67.25
N THR A 102 -14.96 -1.56 -67.45
CA THR A 102 -15.21 -0.68 -68.60
C THR A 102 -14.94 -1.40 -69.92
N TYR A 103 -13.81 -2.11 -70.03
CA TYR A 103 -13.51 -2.96 -71.20
C TYR A 103 -14.58 -4.04 -71.42
N LEU A 104 -14.98 -4.76 -70.37
CA LEU A 104 -15.99 -5.81 -70.45
C LEU A 104 -17.39 -5.29 -70.84
N ALA A 105 -17.73 -4.05 -70.46
CA ALA A 105 -18.97 -3.39 -70.84
C ALA A 105 -18.97 -2.97 -72.32
N GLN A 106 -17.84 -2.50 -72.82
CA GLN A 106 -17.69 -2.04 -74.21
C GLN A 106 -17.52 -3.20 -75.21
N TYR A 107 -16.89 -4.29 -74.80
CA TYR A 107 -16.63 -5.48 -75.63
C TYR A 107 -17.08 -6.79 -74.95
N PRO A 108 -18.39 -7.03 -74.76
CA PRO A 108 -18.90 -8.17 -73.99
C PRO A 108 -18.64 -9.55 -74.63
N LYS A 109 -18.34 -9.58 -75.94
CA LYS A 109 -17.93 -10.79 -76.70
C LYS A 109 -16.53 -10.64 -77.32
N GLY A 110 -15.73 -9.72 -76.79
CA GLY A 110 -14.41 -9.38 -77.28
C GLY A 110 -13.36 -10.49 -77.13
N LYS A 111 -12.27 -10.38 -77.87
CA LYS A 111 -11.14 -11.34 -77.90
C LYS A 111 -10.46 -11.48 -76.52
N TYR A 112 -10.50 -10.45 -75.68
CA TYR A 112 -9.78 -10.43 -74.38
C TYR A 112 -10.71 -10.56 -73.15
N VAL A 113 -11.99 -10.86 -73.32
CA VAL A 113 -12.97 -11.00 -72.21
C VAL A 113 -12.53 -12.01 -71.15
N ALA A 114 -12.03 -13.18 -71.55
CA ALA A 114 -11.55 -14.20 -70.61
C ALA A 114 -10.34 -13.70 -69.80
N LEU A 115 -9.45 -12.96 -70.46
CA LEU A 115 -8.25 -12.41 -69.85
C LEU A 115 -8.59 -11.27 -68.89
N ALA A 116 -9.52 -10.37 -69.25
CA ALA A 116 -10.03 -9.31 -68.39
C ALA A 116 -10.67 -9.87 -67.10
N LYS A 117 -11.52 -10.91 -67.21
CA LYS A 117 -12.11 -11.58 -66.04
C LYS A 117 -11.05 -12.23 -65.15
N SER A 118 -10.06 -12.90 -65.74
CA SER A 118 -8.94 -13.48 -65.00
C SER A 118 -8.11 -12.43 -64.26
N ARG A 119 -7.84 -11.27 -64.90
CA ARG A 119 -7.13 -10.15 -64.28
C ARG A 119 -7.92 -9.55 -63.11
N ILE A 120 -9.24 -9.36 -63.25
CA ILE A 120 -10.10 -8.92 -62.14
C ILE A 120 -10.03 -9.88 -60.96
N SER A 121 -10.13 -11.19 -61.20
CA SER A 121 -10.03 -12.19 -60.13
C SER A 121 -8.68 -12.13 -59.42
N LYS A 122 -7.58 -11.97 -60.17
CA LYS A 122 -6.23 -11.87 -59.61
C LYS A 122 -6.04 -10.59 -58.77
N VAL A 123 -6.51 -9.44 -59.26
CA VAL A 123 -6.44 -8.17 -58.50
C VAL A 123 -7.25 -8.25 -57.21
N LYS A 124 -8.42 -8.91 -57.23
CA LYS A 124 -9.22 -9.16 -56.02
C LYS A 124 -8.51 -10.09 -55.04
N GLU A 125 -7.87 -11.15 -55.54
CA GLU A 125 -7.10 -12.09 -54.72
C GLU A 125 -5.87 -11.42 -54.08
N ASP A 126 -5.12 -10.62 -54.83
CA ASP A 126 -3.96 -9.87 -54.33
C ASP A 126 -4.37 -8.86 -53.24
N ALA A 127 -5.48 -8.14 -53.45
CA ALA A 127 -6.04 -7.21 -52.45
C ALA A 127 -6.51 -7.93 -51.18
N ALA A 128 -7.15 -9.11 -51.30
CA ALA A 128 -7.53 -9.92 -50.15
C ALA A 128 -6.31 -10.44 -49.38
N ASN A 129 -5.26 -10.87 -50.10
CA ASN A 129 -3.98 -11.30 -49.51
C ASN A 129 -3.25 -10.16 -48.79
N GLU A 130 -3.31 -8.93 -49.31
CA GLU A 130 -2.77 -7.74 -48.65
C GLU A 130 -3.56 -7.38 -47.39
N GLY A 131 -4.90 -7.43 -47.46
CA GLY A 131 -5.78 -7.24 -46.30
C GLY A 131 -5.47 -8.22 -45.17
N ALA A 132 -5.32 -9.51 -45.50
CA ALA A 132 -4.94 -10.54 -44.54
C ALA A 132 -3.56 -10.30 -43.90
N ARG A 133 -2.57 -9.85 -44.68
CA ARG A 133 -1.24 -9.49 -44.15
C ARG A 133 -1.30 -8.30 -43.19
N LYS A 134 -2.05 -7.25 -43.52
CA LYS A 134 -2.20 -6.07 -42.66
C LYS A 134 -2.87 -6.42 -41.34
N GLU A 135 -3.92 -7.24 -41.39
CA GLU A 135 -4.56 -7.76 -40.19
C GLU A 135 -3.60 -8.58 -39.33
N GLN A 136 -2.83 -9.50 -39.94
CA GLN A 136 -1.84 -10.31 -39.21
C GLN A 136 -0.78 -9.43 -38.51
N GLN A 137 -0.30 -8.38 -39.17
CA GLN A 137 0.64 -7.43 -38.57
C GLN A 137 0.01 -6.67 -37.40
N ALA A 138 -1.24 -6.20 -37.55
CA ALA A 138 -1.97 -5.52 -36.48
C ALA A 138 -2.19 -6.45 -35.26
N TRP A 139 -2.52 -7.72 -35.51
CA TRP A 139 -2.64 -8.73 -34.46
C TRP A 139 -1.32 -8.99 -33.74
N GLN A 140 -0.21 -9.14 -34.48
CA GLN A 140 1.12 -9.34 -33.89
C GLN A 140 1.54 -8.14 -33.02
N ALA A 141 1.24 -6.91 -33.45
CA ALA A 141 1.49 -5.72 -32.65
C ALA A 141 0.66 -5.72 -31.35
N ALA A 142 -0.62 -6.11 -31.43
CA ALA A 142 -1.48 -6.21 -30.24
C ALA A 142 -1.00 -7.29 -29.26
N GLU A 143 -0.58 -8.46 -29.74
CA GLU A 143 0.01 -9.52 -28.89
C GLU A 143 1.34 -9.09 -28.26
N GLN A 144 2.19 -8.36 -28.99
CA GLN A 144 3.45 -7.84 -28.45
C GLN A 144 3.23 -6.82 -27.34
N ALA A 145 2.24 -5.94 -27.48
CA ALA A 145 1.92 -4.95 -26.46
C ALA A 145 1.19 -5.57 -25.25
N GLY A 146 0.29 -6.52 -25.49
CA GLY A 146 -0.34 -7.32 -24.45
C GLY A 146 -1.32 -6.56 -23.54
N SER A 147 -1.81 -5.39 -23.95
CA SER A 147 -2.72 -4.55 -23.15
C SER A 147 -4.16 -4.61 -23.65
N GLU A 148 -5.12 -4.30 -22.76
CA GLU A 148 -6.54 -4.19 -23.14
C GLU A 148 -6.76 -3.19 -24.28
N ILE A 149 -6.05 -2.05 -24.24
CA ILE A 149 -6.20 -0.96 -25.21
C ILE A 149 -5.75 -1.41 -26.61
N ASP A 150 -4.68 -2.21 -26.69
CA ASP A 150 -4.13 -2.67 -27.96
C ASP A 150 -5.03 -3.74 -28.60
N TYR A 151 -5.55 -4.68 -27.81
CA TYR A 151 -6.55 -5.63 -28.29
C TYR A 151 -7.85 -4.95 -28.70
N GLN A 152 -8.27 -3.90 -27.98
CA GLN A 152 -9.45 -3.12 -28.36
C GLN A 152 -9.21 -2.32 -29.65
N SER A 153 -8.00 -1.79 -29.84
CA SER A 153 -7.60 -1.10 -31.06
C SER A 153 -7.61 -2.04 -32.27
N TYR A 154 -7.13 -3.28 -32.10
CA TYR A 154 -7.25 -4.33 -33.12
C TYR A 154 -8.71 -4.64 -33.45
N LEU A 155 -9.58 -4.83 -32.45
CA LEU A 155 -11.02 -5.08 -32.67
C LEU A 155 -11.73 -3.94 -33.39
N ASN A 156 -11.33 -2.69 -33.14
CA ASN A 156 -11.90 -1.52 -33.82
C ASN A 156 -11.50 -1.48 -35.30
N ALA A 157 -10.27 -1.88 -35.63
CA ALA A 157 -9.78 -1.92 -37.01
C ALA A 157 -10.28 -3.15 -37.78
N TYR A 158 -10.45 -4.30 -37.10
CA TYR A 158 -10.81 -5.59 -37.69
C TYR A 158 -11.93 -6.30 -36.89
N PRO A 159 -13.16 -5.74 -36.86
CA PRO A 159 -14.24 -6.26 -36.01
C PRO A 159 -14.74 -7.66 -36.41
N GLN A 160 -14.55 -8.05 -37.67
CA GLN A 160 -14.85 -9.39 -38.22
C GLN A 160 -13.57 -10.13 -38.63
N GLY A 161 -12.43 -9.70 -38.08
CA GLY A 161 -11.11 -10.27 -38.37
C GLY A 161 -10.94 -11.69 -37.83
N GLN A 162 -10.01 -12.45 -38.41
CA GLN A 162 -9.71 -13.83 -38.02
C GLN A 162 -9.27 -13.96 -36.55
N TYR A 163 -8.72 -12.92 -35.92
CA TYR A 163 -8.28 -12.92 -34.52
C TYR A 163 -9.25 -12.19 -33.57
N ALA A 164 -10.40 -11.70 -34.03
CA ALA A 164 -11.34 -10.94 -33.21
C ALA A 164 -11.79 -11.73 -31.95
N GLY A 165 -12.10 -13.02 -32.11
CA GLY A 165 -12.46 -13.87 -30.97
C GLY A 165 -11.33 -14.02 -29.95
N LEU A 166 -10.08 -14.12 -30.41
CA LEU A 166 -8.92 -14.25 -29.54
C LEU A 166 -8.64 -12.95 -28.78
N ALA A 167 -8.73 -11.80 -29.46
CA ALA A 167 -8.61 -10.48 -28.83
C ALA A 167 -9.64 -10.29 -27.69
N GLN A 168 -10.90 -10.68 -27.90
CA GLN A 168 -11.94 -10.61 -26.87
C GLN A 168 -11.62 -11.49 -25.65
N VAL A 169 -11.10 -12.70 -25.87
CA VAL A 169 -10.68 -13.61 -24.79
C VAL A 169 -9.51 -13.01 -24.01
N LYS A 170 -8.52 -12.42 -24.70
CA LYS A 170 -7.38 -11.75 -24.06
C LYS A 170 -7.81 -10.57 -23.20
N ILE A 171 -8.72 -9.72 -23.70
CA ILE A 171 -9.28 -8.61 -22.92
C ILE A 171 -10.00 -9.12 -21.66
N ARG A 172 -10.85 -10.15 -21.80
CA ARG A 172 -11.58 -10.71 -20.65
C ARG A 172 -10.62 -11.25 -19.59
N LYS A 173 -9.55 -11.93 -20.01
CA LYS A 173 -8.51 -12.41 -19.11
C LYS A 173 -7.82 -11.27 -18.36
N LEU A 174 -7.39 -10.23 -19.07
CA LEU A 174 -6.73 -9.06 -18.47
C LEU A 174 -7.63 -8.36 -17.44
N LYS A 175 -8.94 -8.23 -17.72
CA LYS A 175 -9.90 -7.66 -16.77
C LYS A 175 -10.06 -8.50 -15.51
N ASN A 176 -10.17 -9.82 -15.67
CA ASN A 176 -10.26 -10.74 -14.54
C ASN A 176 -8.99 -10.72 -13.69
N ASP A 177 -7.82 -10.70 -14.34
CA ASP A 177 -6.53 -10.63 -13.65
C ASP A 177 -6.37 -9.30 -12.87
N PHE A 178 -6.85 -8.19 -13.44
CA PHE A 178 -6.87 -6.88 -12.76
C PHE A 178 -7.80 -6.89 -11.54
N ALA A 179 -9.03 -7.36 -11.70
CA ALA A 179 -10.00 -7.46 -10.60
C ALA A 179 -9.48 -8.35 -9.47
N ALA A 180 -8.86 -9.50 -9.81
CA ALA A 180 -8.26 -10.40 -8.83
C ALA A 180 -7.10 -9.74 -8.05
N ARG A 181 -6.27 -8.93 -8.72
CA ARG A 181 -5.19 -8.17 -8.05
C ARG A 181 -5.74 -7.08 -7.12
N GLU A 182 -6.79 -6.39 -7.54
CA GLU A 182 -7.45 -5.38 -6.72
C GLU A 182 -8.07 -6.02 -5.46
N GLU A 183 -8.81 -7.11 -5.63
CA GLU A 183 -9.39 -7.88 -4.53
C GLU A 183 -8.29 -8.36 -3.57
N GLN A 184 -7.20 -8.93 -4.08
CA GLN A 184 -6.09 -9.39 -3.26
C GLN A 184 -5.44 -8.25 -2.46
N THR A 185 -5.32 -7.06 -3.05
CA THR A 185 -4.78 -5.88 -2.37
C THR A 185 -5.72 -5.41 -1.24
N GLN A 186 -7.03 -5.41 -1.49
CA GLN A 186 -8.02 -5.09 -0.44
C GLN A 186 -8.03 -6.14 0.67
N TRP A 187 -7.87 -7.42 0.33
CA TRP A 187 -7.76 -8.50 1.30
C TRP A 187 -6.54 -8.34 2.21
N GLN A 188 -5.38 -7.93 1.67
CA GLN A 188 -4.20 -7.62 2.49
C GLN A 188 -4.48 -6.50 3.51
N SER A 189 -5.19 -5.45 3.10
CA SER A 189 -5.63 -4.38 4.02
C SER A 189 -6.56 -4.92 5.12
N VAL A 190 -7.48 -5.82 4.78
CA VAL A 190 -8.34 -6.50 5.76
C VAL A 190 -7.51 -7.34 6.73
N GLN A 191 -6.52 -8.09 6.26
CA GLN A 191 -5.67 -8.91 7.12
C GLN A 191 -4.90 -8.07 8.16
N ALA A 192 -4.43 -6.89 7.76
CA ALA A 192 -3.67 -5.96 8.61
C ALA A 192 -4.54 -5.06 9.50
N SER A 193 -5.84 -4.95 9.22
CA SER A 193 -6.75 -4.07 9.97
C SER A 193 -7.36 -4.79 11.18
N GLU A 194 -7.53 -4.08 12.29
CA GLU A 194 -8.33 -4.51 13.44
C GLU A 194 -9.66 -3.75 13.52
N ASP A 195 -10.01 -2.99 12.49
CA ASP A 195 -11.27 -2.25 12.39
C ASP A 195 -12.36 -3.11 11.74
N SER A 196 -13.45 -3.33 12.47
CA SER A 196 -14.59 -4.13 12.02
C SER A 196 -15.27 -3.55 10.77
N LYS A 197 -15.24 -2.23 10.56
CA LYS A 197 -15.82 -1.59 9.35
C LYS A 197 -15.02 -1.93 8.10
N THR A 198 -13.69 -1.91 8.18
CA THR A 198 -12.81 -2.32 7.08
C THR A 198 -13.13 -3.74 6.60
N VAL A 199 -13.31 -4.68 7.54
CA VAL A 199 -13.66 -6.06 7.21
C VAL A 199 -15.05 -6.16 6.57
N GLN A 200 -16.03 -5.44 7.12
CA GLN A 200 -17.39 -5.42 6.58
C GLN A 200 -17.43 -4.84 5.16
N SER A 201 -16.76 -3.72 4.91
CA SER A 201 -16.72 -3.09 3.58
C SER A 201 -16.08 -3.99 2.51
N PHE A 202 -15.08 -4.81 2.88
CA PHE A 202 -14.53 -5.82 1.97
C PHE A 202 -15.58 -6.87 1.61
N MET A 203 -16.29 -7.41 2.60
CA MET A 203 -17.33 -8.42 2.38
C MET A 203 -18.48 -7.89 1.52
N ASP A 204 -18.85 -6.61 1.71
CA ASP A 204 -19.91 -5.95 0.94
C ASP A 204 -19.47 -5.68 -0.51
N LYS A 205 -18.20 -5.31 -0.73
CA LYS A 205 -17.65 -5.04 -2.07
C LYS A 205 -17.36 -6.33 -2.86
N TYR A 206 -16.99 -7.42 -2.18
CA TYR A 206 -16.61 -8.69 -2.82
C TYR A 206 -17.44 -9.88 -2.28
N PRO A 207 -18.74 -9.92 -2.59
CA PRO A 207 -19.68 -10.94 -2.07
C PRO A 207 -19.44 -12.36 -2.60
N ASP A 208 -18.60 -12.52 -3.63
CA ASP A 208 -18.23 -13.82 -4.21
C ASP A 208 -16.75 -14.18 -3.94
N SER A 209 -16.08 -13.42 -3.06
CA SER A 209 -14.66 -13.64 -2.75
C SER A 209 -14.42 -14.99 -2.09
N SER A 210 -13.33 -15.66 -2.49
CA SER A 210 -12.82 -16.84 -1.79
C SER A 210 -12.38 -16.56 -0.33
N HIS A 211 -12.18 -15.28 0.02
CA HIS A 211 -11.75 -14.85 1.34
C HIS A 211 -12.90 -14.60 2.32
N LEU A 212 -14.17 -14.72 1.90
CA LEU A 212 -15.32 -14.39 2.75
C LEU A 212 -15.37 -15.16 4.07
N ALA A 213 -15.07 -16.45 4.06
CA ALA A 213 -15.06 -17.24 5.29
C ALA A 213 -13.99 -16.74 6.28
N ALA A 214 -12.81 -16.38 5.77
CA ALA A 214 -11.74 -15.82 6.58
C ALA A 214 -12.09 -14.40 7.08
N ALA A 215 -12.71 -13.57 6.23
CA ALA A 215 -13.21 -12.25 6.61
C ALA A 215 -14.26 -12.34 7.73
N GLN A 216 -15.22 -13.26 7.62
CA GLN A 216 -16.24 -13.51 8.64
C GLN A 216 -15.62 -13.94 9.98
N GLN A 217 -14.65 -14.85 9.95
CA GLN A 217 -13.94 -15.27 11.16
C GLN A 217 -13.18 -14.11 11.79
N LYS A 218 -12.49 -13.28 11.00
CA LYS A 218 -11.78 -12.10 11.50
C LYS A 218 -12.76 -11.07 12.09
N LEU A 219 -13.88 -10.79 11.42
CA LEU A 219 -14.92 -9.91 11.93
C LEU A 219 -15.49 -10.42 13.27
N ALA A 220 -15.74 -11.72 13.39
CA ALA A 220 -16.20 -12.32 14.64
C ALA A 220 -15.14 -12.21 15.75
N ALA A 221 -13.86 -12.38 15.42
CA ALA A 221 -12.76 -12.21 16.36
C ALA A 221 -12.64 -10.76 16.85
N ILE A 222 -12.71 -9.78 15.94
CA ILE A 222 -12.71 -8.34 16.27
C ILE A 222 -13.90 -8.01 17.17
N LYS A 223 -15.12 -8.40 16.77
CA LYS A 223 -16.33 -8.16 17.58
C LYS A 223 -16.27 -8.82 18.96
N LYS A 224 -15.66 -10.01 19.05
CA LYS A 224 -15.44 -10.70 20.33
C LYS A 224 -14.43 -9.95 21.20
N ALA A 225 -13.35 -9.44 20.61
CA ALA A 225 -12.35 -8.64 21.31
C ALA A 225 -12.96 -7.32 21.82
N GLU A 226 -13.73 -6.63 20.97
CA GLU A 226 -14.52 -5.44 21.33
C GLU A 226 -15.48 -5.75 22.50
N ALA A 227 -16.20 -6.88 22.45
CA ALA A 227 -17.13 -7.28 23.49
C ALA A 227 -16.46 -7.68 24.82
N SER A 228 -15.22 -8.19 24.80
CA SER A 228 -14.46 -8.52 26.01
C SER A 228 -13.86 -7.31 26.72
N GLY A 229 -13.91 -6.13 26.10
CA GLY A 229 -13.28 -4.91 26.58
C GLY A 229 -11.74 -4.98 26.52
N PRO A 230 -11.07 -3.83 26.62
CA PRO A 230 -9.61 -3.80 26.66
C PRO A 230 -9.14 -4.46 27.97
N LYS A 231 -8.26 -5.46 27.85
CA LYS A 231 -7.76 -6.23 29.00
C LYS A 231 -6.99 -5.28 29.93
N ILE A 232 -7.46 -5.15 31.17
CA ILE A 232 -6.84 -4.27 32.19
C ILE A 232 -5.35 -4.60 32.31
N GLY A 233 -4.50 -3.56 32.34
CA GLY A 233 -3.05 -3.71 32.40
C GLY A 233 -2.39 -4.16 31.08
N ALA A 234 -3.15 -4.36 30.00
CA ALA A 234 -2.56 -4.62 28.70
C ALA A 234 -1.77 -3.41 28.19
N ILE A 235 -0.62 -3.68 27.59
CA ILE A 235 0.23 -2.67 26.97
C ILE A 235 -0.18 -2.51 25.50
N ILE A 236 -0.45 -1.28 25.10
CA ILE A 236 -0.73 -0.87 23.72
C ILE A 236 0.42 0.00 23.24
N ARG A 237 0.97 -0.31 22.07
CA ARG A 237 2.01 0.48 21.40
C ARG A 237 1.60 0.69 19.95
N ASP A 238 1.33 1.94 19.55
CA ASP A 238 0.82 2.26 18.22
C ASP A 238 1.89 2.33 17.13
N CYS A 239 3.15 2.55 17.51
CA CYS A 239 4.29 2.62 16.59
C CYS A 239 5.60 2.29 17.33
N PRO A 240 6.69 1.93 16.62
CA PRO A 240 7.95 1.51 17.25
C PRO A 240 8.55 2.52 18.23
N ASP A 241 8.33 3.81 18.01
CA ASP A 241 8.82 4.93 18.81
C ASP A 241 7.70 5.65 19.60
N CYS A 242 6.50 5.08 19.63
CA CYS A 242 5.39 5.54 20.46
C CYS A 242 5.55 5.05 21.91
N PRO A 243 4.99 5.79 22.90
CA PRO A 243 4.98 5.33 24.27
C PRO A 243 4.13 4.07 24.45
N ASP A 244 4.55 3.22 25.39
CA ASP A 244 3.72 2.14 25.91
C ASP A 244 2.56 2.72 26.70
N MET A 245 1.34 2.30 26.36
CA MET A 245 0.12 2.74 27.01
C MET A 245 -0.53 1.57 27.74
N VAL A 246 -0.76 1.70 29.03
CA VAL A 246 -1.41 0.69 29.88
C VAL A 246 -2.91 0.95 29.88
N VAL A 247 -3.72 -0.07 29.62
CA VAL A 247 -5.19 0.01 29.74
C VAL A 247 -5.59 0.17 31.20
N VAL A 248 -6.25 1.28 31.50
CA VAL A 248 -6.85 1.64 32.78
C VAL A 248 -8.35 1.35 32.72
N PRO A 249 -8.93 0.61 33.70
CA PRO A 249 -10.34 0.25 33.68
C PRO A 249 -11.28 1.44 33.89
N ALA A 250 -12.56 1.25 33.57
CA ALA A 250 -13.61 2.08 34.16
C ALA A 250 -13.80 1.71 35.64
N GLY A 251 -14.19 2.67 36.47
CA GLY A 251 -14.47 2.41 37.88
C GLY A 251 -14.56 3.68 38.72
N GLY A 252 -14.87 3.50 40.01
CA GLY A 252 -14.96 4.58 40.97
C GLY A 252 -13.79 4.60 41.94
N PHE A 253 -13.43 5.79 42.44
CA PHE A 253 -12.48 5.96 43.53
C PHE A 253 -12.79 7.22 44.35
N THR A 254 -12.16 7.34 45.51
CA THR A 254 -12.16 8.57 46.31
C THR A 254 -10.93 9.39 45.94
N MET A 255 -11.17 10.57 45.37
CA MET A 255 -10.15 11.54 44.99
C MET A 255 -9.90 12.53 46.12
N GLY A 256 -8.64 12.94 46.30
CA GLY A 256 -8.23 13.94 47.28
C GLY A 256 -7.97 13.40 48.68
N SER A 257 -7.92 14.32 49.64
CA SER A 257 -7.69 14.07 51.07
C SER A 257 -8.55 14.99 51.95
N SER A 258 -8.28 15.05 53.25
CA SER A 258 -9.04 15.85 54.22
C SER A 258 -8.42 17.22 54.52
N SER A 259 -7.36 17.63 53.81
CA SER A 259 -6.60 18.85 54.13
C SER A 259 -6.26 19.70 52.93
N GLY A 260 -6.19 21.01 53.13
CA GLY A 260 -5.67 21.96 52.13
C GLY A 260 -6.50 21.98 50.84
N ASP A 261 -5.81 22.15 49.73
CA ASP A 261 -6.36 22.16 48.37
C ASP A 261 -6.66 20.76 47.82
N GLU A 262 -6.33 19.72 48.57
CA GLU A 262 -6.71 18.33 48.31
C GLU A 262 -8.10 18.00 48.86
N SER A 263 -8.75 18.92 49.56
CA SER A 263 -10.05 18.73 50.20
C SER A 263 -11.20 19.31 49.37
N PRO A 264 -12.46 18.86 49.56
CA PRO A 264 -12.82 17.63 50.26
C PRO A 264 -12.51 16.38 49.42
N ALA A 265 -12.19 15.29 50.12
CA ALA A 265 -12.20 13.97 49.52
C ALA A 265 -13.61 13.66 48.96
N HIS A 266 -13.69 13.26 47.70
CA HIS A 266 -14.96 13.07 47.00
C HIS A 266 -14.91 11.87 46.04
N THR A 267 -16.08 11.29 45.75
CA THR A 267 -16.18 10.13 44.85
C THR A 267 -16.17 10.59 43.39
N VAL A 268 -15.29 10.00 42.59
CA VAL A 268 -15.23 10.17 41.14
C VAL A 268 -15.42 8.83 40.45
N THR A 269 -16.15 8.81 39.34
CA THR A 269 -16.39 7.63 38.50
C THR A 269 -15.83 7.85 37.10
N ILE A 270 -14.81 7.08 36.73
CA ILE A 270 -14.29 7.00 35.36
C ILE A 270 -15.23 6.09 34.56
N GLY A 271 -16.07 6.70 33.71
CA GLY A 271 -17.16 5.99 33.03
C GLY A 271 -16.75 5.04 31.91
N LYS A 272 -15.54 5.17 31.36
CA LYS A 272 -15.02 4.33 30.28
C LYS A 272 -13.54 4.00 30.50
N PRO A 273 -13.07 2.82 30.10
CA PRO A 273 -11.65 2.53 30.12
C PRO A 273 -10.92 3.47 29.17
N PHE A 274 -9.70 3.81 29.52
CA PHE A 274 -8.77 4.59 28.71
C PHE A 274 -7.39 3.95 28.80
N ALA A 275 -6.41 4.45 28.07
CA ALA A 275 -5.02 4.02 28.27
C ALA A 275 -4.18 5.18 28.80
N MET A 276 -3.26 4.91 29.71
CA MET A 276 -2.32 5.89 30.27
C MET A 276 -0.88 5.46 29.99
N GLY A 277 0.00 6.43 29.76
CA GLY A 277 1.42 6.19 29.54
C GLY A 277 1.99 5.37 30.70
N LYS A 278 2.64 4.25 30.36
CA LYS A 278 3.29 3.35 31.32
C LYS A 278 4.27 4.11 32.23
N THR A 279 4.90 5.14 31.68
CA THR A 279 5.89 6.02 32.29
C THR A 279 5.59 7.46 31.87
N GLU A 280 6.35 8.43 32.38
CA GLU A 280 6.43 9.75 31.75
C GLU A 280 6.97 9.64 30.30
N ILE A 281 6.73 10.68 29.49
CA ILE A 281 7.35 10.77 28.17
C ILE A 281 8.86 10.88 28.33
N THR A 282 9.60 10.01 27.64
CA THR A 282 11.05 9.99 27.73
C THR A 282 11.71 10.98 26.78
N GLN A 283 12.97 11.33 27.06
CA GLN A 283 13.77 12.17 26.17
C GLN A 283 13.90 11.55 24.76
N GLY A 284 13.99 10.22 24.67
CA GLY A 284 14.01 9.49 23.39
C GLY A 284 12.72 9.66 22.59
N GLN A 285 11.57 9.47 23.25
CA GLN A 285 10.24 9.65 22.63
C GLN A 285 10.00 11.11 22.22
N TRP A 286 10.40 12.05 23.07
CA TRP A 286 10.36 13.48 22.76
C TRP A 286 11.16 13.80 21.48
N LYS A 287 12.42 13.38 21.40
CA LYS A 287 13.26 13.57 20.20
C LYS A 287 12.63 12.97 18.94
N ALA A 288 12.03 11.79 19.05
CA ALA A 288 11.43 11.09 17.91
C ALA A 288 10.23 11.85 17.30
N VAL A 289 9.49 12.60 18.12
CA VAL A 289 8.32 13.38 17.67
C VAL A 289 8.68 14.84 17.38
N MET A 290 9.56 15.44 18.18
CA MET A 290 9.84 16.88 18.16
C MET A 290 11.16 17.25 17.48
N GLY A 291 12.05 16.28 17.26
CA GLY A 291 13.36 16.48 16.63
C GLY A 291 14.40 17.21 17.49
N THR A 292 14.07 17.58 18.72
CA THR A 292 14.93 18.32 19.67
C THR A 292 14.90 17.66 21.05
N ASN A 293 15.73 18.11 22.00
CA ASN A 293 15.67 17.68 23.40
C ASN A 293 15.86 18.87 24.35
N PRO A 294 14.79 19.38 25.00
CA PRO A 294 14.87 20.56 25.87
C PRO A 294 15.48 20.25 27.24
N SER A 295 15.42 19.00 27.68
CA SER A 295 15.83 18.51 29.01
C SER A 295 17.16 19.10 29.47
N ASN A 296 17.24 19.54 30.72
CA ASN A 296 18.48 19.90 31.39
C ASN A 296 19.39 18.67 31.60
N PHE A 297 18.85 17.57 32.10
CA PHE A 297 19.58 16.34 32.43
C PHE A 297 19.79 15.44 31.21
N LYS A 298 20.39 15.98 30.14
CA LYS A 298 20.62 15.26 28.87
C LYS A 298 21.49 14.01 29.03
N ASN A 299 22.43 14.04 29.98
CA ASN A 299 23.35 12.93 30.24
C ASN A 299 22.68 11.73 30.92
N CYS A 300 21.44 11.87 31.37
CA CYS A 300 20.64 10.78 31.92
C CYS A 300 20.30 9.72 30.84
N GLY A 301 20.11 10.18 29.59
CA GLY A 301 19.87 9.32 28.43
C GLY A 301 18.41 9.22 27.98
N ASP A 302 18.19 8.47 26.90
CA ASP A 302 16.91 8.45 26.16
C ASP A 302 15.73 7.83 26.92
N THR A 303 16.03 7.10 27.99
CA THR A 303 15.05 6.47 28.89
C THR A 303 14.72 7.33 30.09
N CYS A 304 15.34 8.50 30.28
CA CYS A 304 14.93 9.43 31.32
C CYS A 304 13.72 10.24 30.88
N PRO A 305 12.90 10.77 31.82
CA PRO A 305 11.79 11.64 31.47
C PRO A 305 12.32 12.89 30.76
N VAL A 306 11.53 13.39 29.80
CA VAL A 306 11.74 14.73 29.29
C VAL A 306 11.31 15.74 30.36
N GLU A 307 12.16 16.72 30.62
CA GLU A 307 11.86 17.86 31.49
C GLU A 307 12.22 19.17 30.78
N GLN A 308 12.01 20.31 31.44
CA GLN A 308 12.07 21.64 30.81
C GLN A 308 11.03 21.81 29.69
N VAL A 309 9.85 21.20 29.88
CA VAL A 309 8.72 21.28 28.95
C VAL A 309 7.51 21.91 29.64
N SER A 310 6.85 22.80 28.92
CA SER A 310 5.66 23.47 29.40
C SER A 310 4.40 22.67 29.06
N TRP A 311 3.26 23.07 29.63
CA TRP A 311 1.97 22.51 29.24
C TRP A 311 1.72 22.74 27.74
N ASP A 312 2.01 23.93 27.24
CA ASP A 312 1.87 24.28 25.81
C ASP A 312 2.76 23.41 24.92
N ASP A 313 4.01 23.14 25.35
CA ASP A 313 4.92 22.24 24.62
C ASP A 313 4.39 20.80 24.59
N ALA A 314 3.80 20.33 25.69
CA ALA A 314 3.15 19.02 25.75
C ALA A 314 1.96 18.93 24.78
N LYS A 315 1.16 20.01 24.63
CA LYS A 315 0.09 20.07 23.61
C LYS A 315 0.65 19.99 22.18
N GLU A 316 1.75 20.67 21.89
CA GLU A 316 2.41 20.59 20.58
C GLU A 316 2.91 19.16 20.30
N PHE A 317 3.57 18.53 21.27
CA PHE A 317 4.00 17.13 21.19
C PHE A 317 2.82 16.21 20.87
N ILE A 318 1.71 16.35 21.61
CA ILE A 318 0.50 15.56 21.43
C ILE A 318 -0.10 15.76 20.04
N GLN A 319 -0.15 17.00 19.54
CA GLN A 319 -0.64 17.30 18.19
C GLN A 319 0.17 16.55 17.13
N LYS A 320 1.51 16.61 17.21
CA LYS A 320 2.39 15.91 16.26
C LYS A 320 2.27 14.39 16.38
N LEU A 321 2.17 13.85 17.60
CA LEU A 321 1.97 12.42 17.82
C LEU A 321 0.64 11.93 17.26
N ASN A 322 -0.45 12.68 17.46
CA ASN A 322 -1.77 12.37 16.90
C ASN A 322 -1.76 12.42 15.36
N ALA A 323 -1.11 13.43 14.77
CA ALA A 323 -0.96 13.53 13.32
C ALA A 323 -0.17 12.33 12.74
N LYS A 324 0.86 11.87 13.45
CA LYS A 324 1.68 10.73 13.05
C LYS A 324 0.94 9.39 13.14
N THR A 325 0.12 9.20 14.17
CA THR A 325 -0.45 7.88 14.52
C THR A 325 -1.92 7.73 14.13
N GLY A 326 -2.62 8.84 13.87
CA GLY A 326 -4.07 8.86 13.70
C GLY A 326 -4.85 8.49 14.97
N LYS A 327 -4.20 8.52 16.14
CA LYS A 327 -4.83 8.20 17.44
C LYS A 327 -5.18 9.47 18.20
N GLN A 328 -5.84 9.29 19.34
CA GLN A 328 -6.32 10.37 20.21
C GLN A 328 -5.57 10.36 21.55
N TYR A 329 -4.30 10.73 21.51
CA TYR A 329 -3.52 11.06 22.70
C TYR A 329 -3.89 12.45 23.23
N ARG A 330 -3.74 12.62 24.55
CA ARG A 330 -4.00 13.86 25.30
C ARG A 330 -3.26 13.82 26.64
N LEU A 331 -3.27 14.93 27.38
CA LEU A 331 -2.95 14.86 28.81
C LEU A 331 -4.11 14.16 29.54
N PRO A 332 -3.85 13.43 30.63
CA PRO A 332 -4.91 12.93 31.50
C PRO A 332 -5.65 14.11 32.14
N SER A 333 -6.91 13.89 32.53
CA SER A 333 -7.49 14.78 33.54
C SER A 333 -6.82 14.54 34.89
N GLU A 334 -6.91 15.49 35.80
CA GLU A 334 -6.42 15.35 37.17
C GLU A 334 -7.03 14.12 37.86
N ALA A 335 -8.34 13.94 37.67
CA ALA A 335 -9.07 12.79 38.19
C ALA A 335 -8.60 11.46 37.59
N GLU A 336 -8.36 11.40 36.28
CA GLU A 336 -7.81 10.20 35.63
C GLU A 336 -6.40 9.89 36.13
N TRP A 337 -5.58 10.91 36.36
CA TRP A 337 -4.23 10.76 36.89
C TRP A 337 -4.26 10.16 38.31
N GLU A 338 -5.08 10.70 39.22
CA GLU A 338 -5.14 10.18 40.59
C GLU A 338 -5.77 8.78 40.64
N TYR A 339 -6.79 8.53 39.82
CA TYR A 339 -7.39 7.20 39.68
C TYR A 339 -6.35 6.16 39.26
N ALA A 340 -5.57 6.50 38.23
CA ALA A 340 -4.51 5.66 37.69
C ALA A 340 -3.36 5.47 38.68
N CYS A 341 -2.95 6.50 39.41
CA CYS A 341 -1.95 6.44 40.48
C CYS A 341 -2.36 5.43 41.56
N ARG A 342 -3.60 5.54 42.05
CA ARG A 342 -4.13 4.71 43.13
C ARG A 342 -4.34 3.27 42.71
N ALA A 343 -4.70 3.01 41.45
CA ALA A 343 -4.85 1.67 40.89
C ALA A 343 -5.71 0.71 41.76
N GLY A 344 -6.78 1.25 42.36
CA GLY A 344 -7.68 0.52 43.26
C GLY A 344 -7.20 0.37 44.71
N GLN A 345 -6.09 1.01 45.08
CA GLN A 345 -5.52 1.00 46.43
C GLN A 345 -5.64 2.37 47.11
N GLN A 346 -5.60 2.38 48.44
CA GLN A 346 -5.56 3.58 49.26
C GLN A 346 -4.19 3.71 49.95
N THR A 347 -3.12 3.66 49.16
CA THR A 347 -1.74 3.87 49.63
C THR A 347 -1.40 5.36 49.65
N GLU A 348 -0.42 5.74 50.46
CA GLU A 348 0.07 7.12 50.55
C GLU A 348 0.72 7.57 49.24
N TYR A 349 1.51 6.70 48.61
CA TYR A 349 2.18 6.92 47.33
C TYR A 349 1.60 5.99 46.25
N CYS A 350 1.83 6.31 44.98
CA CYS A 350 1.36 5.47 43.88
C CYS A 350 2.12 4.13 43.89
N GLY A 351 1.43 3.03 44.21
CA GLY A 351 1.99 1.67 44.20
C GLY A 351 2.52 1.14 45.54
N GLY A 352 2.41 1.90 46.63
CA GLY A 352 2.77 1.44 47.98
C GLY A 352 2.94 2.56 49.00
N ASP A 353 3.16 2.19 50.26
CA ASP A 353 3.39 3.15 51.36
C ASP A 353 4.89 3.41 51.64
N ASN A 354 5.79 2.63 51.02
CA ASN A 354 7.22 2.86 51.12
C ASN A 354 7.72 3.72 49.95
N ILE A 355 7.99 5.00 50.22
CA ILE A 355 8.45 5.95 49.20
C ILE A 355 9.71 5.48 48.47
N ASP A 356 10.67 4.84 49.16
CA ASP A 356 11.92 4.40 48.52
C ASP A 356 11.70 3.30 47.47
N SER A 357 10.61 2.53 47.59
CA SER A 357 10.25 1.50 46.62
C SER A 357 9.66 2.08 45.34
N VAL A 358 8.93 3.19 45.43
CA VAL A 358 8.08 3.68 44.33
C VAL A 358 8.55 4.97 43.70
N ALA A 359 9.41 5.75 44.38
CA ALA A 359 9.76 7.10 43.94
C ALA A 359 11.26 7.40 43.91
N TRP A 360 11.63 8.25 42.97
CA TRP A 360 12.87 9.03 43.01
C TRP A 360 12.57 10.40 43.60
N TYR A 361 13.12 10.73 44.77
CA TYR A 361 12.81 11.98 45.48
C TYR A 361 14.02 12.56 46.22
N GLY A 362 13.83 13.76 46.76
CA GLY A 362 14.65 14.36 47.79
C GLY A 362 15.94 15.05 47.35
N GLY A 363 15.88 15.90 46.33
CA GLY A 363 17.00 16.67 45.81
C GLY A 363 17.61 17.72 46.76
N ALA A 364 17.50 19.00 46.45
CA ALA A 364 18.18 20.05 47.24
C ALA A 364 17.43 20.44 48.52
N TYR A 365 16.14 20.10 48.64
CA TYR A 365 15.27 20.56 49.73
C TYR A 365 14.79 19.46 50.68
N ALA A 366 15.28 18.23 50.54
CA ALA A 366 14.92 17.15 51.46
C ALA A 366 16.03 16.86 52.48
N THR A 367 15.62 16.70 53.73
CA THR A 367 16.43 16.14 54.81
C THR A 367 15.66 14.98 55.44
N PRO A 368 16.15 13.71 55.36
CA PRO A 368 17.37 13.28 54.67
C PRO A 368 17.31 13.49 53.14
N ALA A 369 18.46 13.46 52.47
CA ALA A 369 18.70 13.87 51.08
C ALA A 369 18.07 12.97 49.99
N GLY A 370 17.00 12.24 50.32
CA GLY A 370 16.29 11.32 49.43
C GLY A 370 17.19 10.29 48.74
N ASN A 371 16.71 9.78 47.61
CA ASN A 371 17.35 8.72 46.84
C ASN A 371 17.61 9.10 45.37
N SER A 372 17.21 10.30 44.92
CA SER A 372 17.29 10.70 43.51
C SER A 372 18.69 11.06 43.00
N ALA A 373 19.66 11.17 43.91
CA ALA A 373 20.99 11.72 43.62
C ALA A 373 20.96 13.13 42.99
N LYS A 374 19.89 13.91 43.27
CA LYS A 374 19.68 15.28 42.78
C LYS A 374 19.59 15.38 41.24
N THR A 375 18.98 14.39 40.60
CA THR A 375 18.75 14.36 39.14
C THR A 375 17.49 13.57 38.82
N THR A 376 16.98 13.73 37.60
CA THR A 376 16.05 12.75 37.00
C THR A 376 16.74 11.39 36.85
N ASN A 377 15.95 10.33 36.84
CA ASN A 377 16.41 8.95 36.70
C ASN A 377 15.67 8.25 35.55
N PRO A 378 16.24 7.17 34.96
CA PRO A 378 15.56 6.38 33.94
C PRO A 378 14.19 5.90 34.42
N VAL A 379 13.18 6.03 33.57
CA VAL A 379 11.82 5.59 33.88
C VAL A 379 11.74 4.07 34.07
N ALA A 380 10.72 3.63 34.78
CA ALA A 380 10.41 2.24 35.11
C ALA A 380 11.55 1.50 35.84
N THR A 381 12.28 2.21 36.70
CA THR A 381 13.34 1.64 37.55
C THR A 381 12.92 1.45 39.02
N LYS A 382 11.77 2.01 39.41
CA LYS A 382 11.10 1.78 40.70
C LYS A 382 9.95 0.80 40.54
N GLN A 383 9.31 0.45 41.66
CA GLN A 383 8.13 -0.43 41.67
C GLN A 383 6.94 0.25 41.00
N ALA A 384 6.25 -0.47 40.10
CA ALA A 384 4.97 -0.03 39.54
C ALA A 384 3.80 -0.20 40.51
N ASN A 385 2.71 0.51 40.25
CA ASN A 385 1.44 0.25 40.91
C ASN A 385 0.74 -1.02 40.38
N ALA A 386 -0.44 -1.33 40.94
CA ALA A 386 -1.18 -2.55 40.63
C ALA A 386 -1.60 -2.72 39.16
N TRP A 387 -1.60 -1.63 38.38
CA TRP A 387 -1.93 -1.66 36.96
C TRP A 387 -0.70 -1.64 36.06
N GLY A 388 0.51 -1.55 36.63
CA GLY A 388 1.75 -1.55 35.87
C GLY A 388 2.17 -0.17 35.36
N LEU A 389 1.68 0.90 35.98
CA LEU A 389 2.14 2.28 35.77
C LEU A 389 3.31 2.56 36.72
N TYR A 390 4.37 3.16 36.21
CA TYR A 390 5.60 3.48 36.92
C TYR A 390 5.73 4.98 37.14
N ASP A 391 6.55 5.34 38.14
CA ASP A 391 7.02 6.71 38.39
C ASP A 391 5.89 7.74 38.54
N MET A 392 4.71 7.31 39.02
CA MET A 392 3.62 8.23 39.33
C MET A 392 3.83 8.97 40.66
N SER A 393 4.87 8.59 41.41
CA SER A 393 5.38 9.31 42.58
C SER A 393 6.86 9.61 42.36
N GLY A 394 7.27 10.88 42.42
CA GLY A 394 8.63 11.33 42.25
C GLY A 394 9.09 11.43 40.79
N ASN A 395 10.40 11.42 40.57
CA ASN A 395 11.08 11.63 39.30
C ASN A 395 10.79 13.01 38.68
N VAL A 396 9.67 13.23 37.99
CA VAL A 396 9.24 14.57 37.56
C VAL A 396 7.77 14.82 37.89
N TRP A 397 7.45 16.07 38.20
CA TRP A 397 6.07 16.54 38.21
C TRP A 397 5.46 16.33 36.83
N GLU A 398 4.16 16.07 36.79
CA GLU A 398 3.47 15.79 35.53
C GLU A 398 2.34 16.78 35.28
N TRP A 399 2.39 17.44 34.12
CA TRP A 399 1.27 18.23 33.63
C TRP A 399 0.02 17.37 33.41
N VAL A 400 -1.13 17.87 33.88
CA VAL A 400 -2.46 17.36 33.54
C VAL A 400 -3.27 18.44 32.80
N GLU A 401 -4.43 18.08 32.23
CA GLU A 401 -5.21 19.01 31.40
C GLU A 401 -5.91 20.12 32.21
N ASP A 402 -6.25 19.83 33.48
CA ASP A 402 -7.15 20.63 34.32
C ASP A 402 -6.61 22.01 34.69
N ASN A 403 -7.53 22.96 34.83
CA ASN A 403 -7.24 24.22 35.49
C ASN A 403 -7.16 24.01 37.00
N TYR A 404 -6.20 24.67 37.65
CA TYR A 404 -6.10 24.58 39.10
C TYR A 404 -7.25 25.29 39.80
N HIS A 405 -7.77 24.63 40.84
CA HIS A 405 -8.77 25.16 41.78
C HIS A 405 -8.23 25.02 43.20
N ALA A 406 -8.57 25.98 44.06
CA ALA A 406 -8.03 26.08 45.42
C ALA A 406 -8.46 24.93 46.35
N ASP A 407 -9.48 24.17 45.95
CA ASP A 407 -10.02 22.99 46.61
C ASP A 407 -10.88 22.19 45.60
N TYR A 408 -11.49 21.09 46.02
CA TYR A 408 -12.40 20.25 45.25
C TYR A 408 -13.89 20.60 45.44
N ASN A 409 -14.24 21.77 46.00
CA ASN A 409 -15.63 22.17 46.11
C ASN A 409 -16.22 22.42 44.72
N GLY A 410 -17.15 21.55 44.29
CA GLY A 410 -17.75 21.60 42.97
C GLY A 410 -16.93 20.89 41.88
N ALA A 411 -15.94 20.08 42.26
CA ALA A 411 -15.16 19.26 41.33
C ALA A 411 -16.07 18.29 40.55
N PRO A 412 -15.79 18.03 39.26
CA PRO A 412 -16.51 17.02 38.49
C PRO A 412 -16.34 15.61 39.09
N THR A 413 -17.42 14.83 39.08
CA THR A 413 -17.46 13.48 39.65
C THR A 413 -17.40 12.36 38.61
N ASP A 414 -17.16 12.69 37.34
CA ASP A 414 -17.21 11.76 36.19
C ASP A 414 -15.88 11.66 35.42
N GLY A 415 -14.79 12.14 36.01
CA GLY A 415 -13.43 12.06 35.44
C GLY A 415 -13.15 13.06 34.32
N ARG A 416 -14.11 13.92 33.94
CA ARG A 416 -13.88 14.98 32.95
C ARG A 416 -12.88 16.01 33.47
N VAL A 417 -12.23 16.71 32.56
CA VAL A 417 -11.34 17.84 32.86
C VAL A 417 -12.13 18.97 33.55
N TRP A 418 -11.63 19.45 34.69
CA TRP A 418 -12.17 20.58 35.41
C TRP A 418 -11.67 21.89 34.79
N GLN A 419 -12.57 22.52 34.03
CA GLN A 419 -12.35 23.81 33.40
C GLN A 419 -12.78 24.95 34.33
N GLY A 420 -12.15 26.11 34.20
CA GLY A 420 -12.49 27.32 34.97
C GLY A 420 -11.53 27.58 36.13
N GLY A 421 -12.01 28.25 37.17
CA GLY A 421 -11.23 28.57 38.37
C GLY A 421 -10.70 30.01 38.42
N ASN A 422 -9.99 30.33 39.51
CA ASN A 422 -9.50 31.68 39.83
C ASN A 422 -8.14 32.03 39.21
N GLY A 423 -7.59 31.23 38.30
CA GLY A 423 -6.26 31.47 37.73
C GLY A 423 -6.02 30.79 36.39
N ALA A 424 -5.10 31.36 35.60
CA ALA A 424 -4.62 30.82 34.34
C ALA A 424 -3.74 29.56 34.50
N GLN A 425 -3.62 29.01 35.71
CA GLN A 425 -2.70 27.93 36.05
C GLN A 425 -3.29 26.54 35.74
N ARG A 426 -2.40 25.60 35.45
CA ARG A 426 -2.67 24.17 35.21
C ARG A 426 -2.15 23.36 36.38
N VAL A 427 -2.81 22.24 36.65
CA VAL A 427 -2.43 21.34 37.75
C VAL A 427 -1.18 20.54 37.40
N LEU A 428 -0.36 20.30 38.43
CA LEU A 428 0.78 19.39 38.46
C LEU A 428 0.52 18.24 39.45
N ARG A 429 0.97 17.04 39.11
CA ARG A 429 0.78 15.83 39.94
C ARG A 429 2.06 15.02 40.09
N GLY A 430 2.19 14.31 41.20
CA GLY A 430 3.16 13.22 41.40
C GLY A 430 4.45 13.57 42.14
N GLY A 431 4.79 14.84 42.36
CA GLY A 431 6.08 15.20 42.96
C GLY A 431 7.24 15.02 41.99
N SER A 432 8.47 15.19 42.47
CA SER A 432 9.66 15.05 41.61
C SER A 432 10.89 14.58 42.38
N TRP A 433 11.98 14.36 41.62
CA TRP A 433 13.31 14.06 42.15
C TRP A 433 13.82 15.11 43.14
N TYR A 434 13.29 16.33 43.08
CA TYR A 434 13.81 17.51 43.77
C TYR A 434 13.21 17.73 45.17
N TYR A 435 11.98 17.26 45.38
CA TYR A 435 11.15 17.61 46.53
C TYR A 435 11.08 16.51 47.61
N LYS A 436 10.46 16.83 48.75
CA LYS A 436 10.37 15.95 49.94
C LYS A 436 9.28 14.89 49.71
N PRO A 437 9.28 13.79 50.51
CA PRO A 437 8.29 12.73 50.37
C PRO A 437 6.84 13.19 50.28
N GLN A 438 6.45 14.19 51.08
CA GLN A 438 5.08 14.66 51.18
C GLN A 438 4.52 15.18 49.84
N ASP A 439 5.39 15.66 48.97
CA ASP A 439 5.00 16.24 47.68
C ASP A 439 4.82 15.13 46.60
N ALA A 440 5.19 13.87 46.92
CA ALA A 440 5.03 12.72 46.03
C ALA A 440 3.80 11.85 46.38
N ARG A 441 2.99 12.27 47.38
CA ARG A 441 1.78 11.53 47.78
C ARG A 441 0.78 11.48 46.63
N ALA A 442 -0.01 10.42 46.60
CA ALA A 442 -1.05 10.21 45.59
C ALA A 442 -2.04 11.38 45.49
N ALA A 443 -2.37 12.02 46.61
CA ALA A 443 -3.32 13.13 46.69
C ALA A 443 -2.69 14.51 46.44
N ASP A 444 -1.37 14.64 46.51
CA ASP A 444 -0.67 15.94 46.51
C ASP A 444 -0.84 16.68 45.18
N ARG A 445 -1.06 17.99 45.26
CA ARG A 445 -1.37 18.86 44.14
C ARG A 445 -0.39 20.01 44.13
N ASP A 446 0.05 20.38 42.93
CA ASP A 446 0.65 21.68 42.72
C ASP A 446 0.14 22.30 41.42
N ARG A 447 0.67 23.45 41.04
CA ARG A 447 0.21 24.23 39.90
C ARG A 447 1.29 25.15 39.38
N ASP A 448 1.26 25.39 38.08
CA ASP A 448 2.00 26.50 37.50
C ASP A 448 1.28 27.05 36.25
N VAL A 449 1.78 28.17 35.71
CA VAL A 449 1.26 28.75 34.48
C VAL A 449 1.61 27.84 33.28
N PRO A 450 0.76 27.76 32.23
CA PRO A 450 0.94 26.84 31.10
C PRO A 450 2.28 26.97 30.36
N ALA A 451 2.88 28.15 30.39
CA ALA A 451 4.17 28.45 29.75
C ALA A 451 5.38 28.14 30.64
N PHE A 452 5.18 27.78 31.91
CA PHE A 452 6.25 27.49 32.85
C PHE A 452 7.00 26.21 32.45
N ARG A 453 8.32 26.21 32.67
CA ARG A 453 9.22 25.10 32.39
C ARG A 453 10.17 24.95 33.57
N ASP A 454 10.39 23.71 34.00
CA ASP A 454 11.32 23.42 35.09
C ASP A 454 12.04 22.09 34.88
N LEU A 455 13.22 21.98 35.48
CA LEU A 455 14.09 20.80 35.45
C LEU A 455 13.52 19.58 36.20
N SER A 456 12.42 19.77 36.92
CA SER A 456 11.71 18.72 37.64
C SER A 456 10.29 18.52 37.13
N LEU A 457 9.97 19.05 35.94
CA LEU A 457 8.63 19.06 35.38
C LEU A 457 8.59 18.47 33.96
N GLY A 458 7.80 17.41 33.80
CA GLY A 458 7.51 16.71 32.56
C GLY A 458 6.02 16.42 32.42
N PHE A 459 5.68 15.30 31.79
CA PHE A 459 4.28 14.86 31.63
C PHE A 459 4.20 13.39 31.19
N ARG A 460 3.03 12.79 31.38
CA ARG A 460 2.62 11.53 30.73
C ARG A 460 1.37 11.71 29.89
N LEU A 461 1.08 10.72 29.05
CA LEU A 461 -0.09 10.75 28.18
C LEU A 461 -1.26 9.95 28.72
N ALA A 462 -2.46 10.35 28.34
CA ALA A 462 -3.62 9.49 28.23
C ALA A 462 -3.99 9.30 26.76
N ARG A 463 -4.75 8.25 26.47
CA ARG A 463 -5.26 7.93 25.13
C ARG A 463 -6.67 7.37 25.23
N MET A 464 -7.56 7.89 24.40
CA MET A 464 -8.92 7.36 24.26
C MET A 464 -8.89 5.99 23.57
N LEU A 465 -9.68 5.05 24.11
CA LEU A 465 -9.91 3.74 23.50
C LEU A 465 -11.19 3.80 22.62
N PRO A 466 -11.27 3.00 21.54
CA PRO A 466 -12.41 2.97 20.62
C PRO A 466 -13.75 2.65 21.28
#